data_AF-A0A8F1SB53-F1
#
_entry.id   AF-A0A8F1SB53-F1
#
_cell.length_a   1.000
_cell.length_b   1.000
_cell.length_c   1.000
_cell.angle_alpha   90.00
_cell.angle_beta   90.00
_cell.angle_gamma   90.00
#
_symmetry.space_group_name_H-M   'P 1'
#
loop_
_entity.id
_entity.type
_entity.pdbx_description
1 polymer ?
#
loop_
_entity_poly.entity_id
_entity_poly.type
_entity_poly.pdbx_seq_one_letter_code
_entity_poly.pdbx_strand_id
1 'polypeptide(L)' 'MHFESRSQAGAILADQVLEKYRYENRAVVAIGEGGVLIGEQIAVKLHCVLK' A
#
# COMPACT_ATOMS: atom_id res chain seq x y z
N MET A 1 -5.91 12.33 -9.50
CA MET A 1 -4.57 12.61 -8.92
C MET A 1 -3.53 12.25 -9.95
N HIS A 2 -2.52 13.11 -10.14
CA HIS A 2 -1.31 12.77 -10.89
C HIS A 2 -0.24 12.38 -9.87
N PHE A 3 0.41 11.24 -10.11
CA PHE A 3 1.53 10.76 -9.30
C PHE A 3 2.74 10.63 -10.21
N GLU A 4 3.92 10.99 -9.72
CA GLU A 4 5.17 10.88 -10.49
C GLU A 4 5.61 9.43 -10.66
N SER A 5 5.28 8.57 -9.68
CA SER A 5 5.59 7.15 -9.74
C SER A 5 4.57 6.32 -8.95
N ARG A 6 4.47 5.03 -9.29
CA ARG A 6 3.62 4.07 -8.57
C ARG A 6 4.06 3.92 -7.11
N SER A 7 5.36 4.01 -6.84
CA SER A 7 5.89 3.98 -5.48
C SER A 7 5.48 5.21 -4.67
N GLN A 8 5.54 6.41 -5.26
CA GLN A 8 5.05 7.64 -4.60
C GLN A 8 3.54 7.55 -4.34
N ALA A 9 2.76 7.08 -5.33
CA ALA A 9 1.33 6.85 -5.16
C ALA A 9 1.06 5.88 -4.00
N GLY A 10 1.82 4.78 -3.91
CA GLY A 10 1.71 3.79 -2.84
C GLY A 10 2.04 4.35 -1.47
N ALA A 11 3.08 5.18 -1.35
CA ALA A 11 3.45 5.81 -0.08
C ALA A 11 2.36 6.77 0.43
N ILE A 12 1.80 7.60 -0.45
CA ILE A 12 0.68 8.50 -0.12
C ILE A 12 -0.55 7.71 0.30
N LEU A 13 -0.87 6.64 -0.45
CA LEU A 13 -2.01 5.79 -0.12
C LEU A 13 -1.78 5.10 1.24
N ALA A 14 -0.57 4.59 1.47
CA ALA A 14 -0.18 3.91 2.69
C ALA A 14 -0.37 4.80 3.92
N ASP A 15 -0.04 6.09 3.86
CA ASP A 15 -0.32 7.03 4.95
C ASP A 15 -1.82 7.16 5.25
N GLN A 16 -2.65 7.26 4.22
CA GLN A 16 -4.10 7.38 4.38
C GLN A 16 -4.75 6.10 4.94
N VAL A 17 -4.26 4.93 4.52
CA VAL A 17 -4.80 3.66 5.01
C VAL A 17 -4.22 3.26 6.36
N LEU A 18 -3.01 3.71 6.72
CA LEU A 18 -2.37 3.40 8.00
C LEU A 18 -3.25 3.82 9.17
N GLU A 19 -3.74 5.06 9.18
CA GLU A 19 -4.58 5.56 10.28
C GLU A 19 -5.87 4.75 10.44
N LYS A 20 -6.48 4.34 9.33
CA LYS A 20 -7.73 3.57 9.34
C LYS A 20 -7.53 2.12 9.75
N TYR A 21 -6.36 1.56 9.44
CA TYR A 21 -6.17 0.11 9.41
C TYR A 21 -5.03 -0.42 10.30
N ARG A 22 -4.41 0.42 11.12
CA ARG A 22 -3.27 0.05 12.01
C ARG A 22 -3.56 -1.10 12.99
N TYR A 23 -4.79 -1.25 13.46
CA TYR A 23 -5.10 -2.07 14.66
C TYR A 23 -5.78 -3.41 14.38
N GLU A 24 -5.88 -3.86 13.13
CA GLU A 24 -6.43 -5.20 12.83
C GLU A 24 -5.48 -6.01 11.95
N ASN A 25 -5.63 -7.33 12.00
CA ASN A 25 -4.91 -8.26 11.11
C ASN A 25 -5.37 -8.07 9.66
N ARG A 26 -4.43 -7.68 8.80
CA ARG A 26 -4.72 -7.31 7.41
C ARG A 26 -3.67 -7.86 6.45
N ALA A 27 -4.06 -7.97 5.19
CA ALA A 27 -3.19 -8.31 4.07
C ALA A 27 -3.46 -7.34 2.92
N VAL A 28 -2.41 -6.98 2.18
CA VAL A 28 -2.54 -6.18 0.96
C VAL A 28 -2.57 -7.14 -0.21
N VAL A 29 -3.61 -7.02 -1.04
CA VAL A 29 -3.73 -7.82 -2.27
C VAL A 29 -3.52 -6.90 -3.47
N ALA A 30 -2.48 -7.16 -4.24
CA ALA A 30 -2.17 -6.39 -5.43
C ALA A 30 -2.88 -6.98 -6.66
N ILE A 31 -3.58 -6.15 -7.43
CA ILE A 31 -4.19 -6.57 -8.69
C ILE A 31 -3.28 -6.17 -9.85
N GLY A 32 -2.58 -7.16 -10.42
CA GLY A 32 -1.65 -6.99 -11.55
C GLY A 32 -0.29 -6.41 -11.17
N GLU A 33 0.67 -6.45 -12.09
CA GLU A 33 2.07 -6.10 -11.84
C GLU A 33 2.26 -4.63 -11.40
N GLY A 34 1.51 -3.71 -11.99
CA GLY A 34 1.53 -2.30 -11.58
C GLY A 34 0.99 -2.08 -10.16
N GLY A 35 0.10 -2.95 -9.70
CA GLY A 35 -0.44 -2.92 -8.34
C GLY A 35 0.56 -3.40 -7.30
N VAL A 36 1.50 -4.28 -7.67
CA VAL A 36 2.51 -4.83 -6.75
C VAL A 36 3.40 -3.71 -6.20
N LEU A 37 3.87 -2.79 -7.06
CA LEU A 37 4.71 -1.66 -6.65
C LEU A 37 4.01 -0.69 -5.69
N ILE A 38 2.69 -0.57 -5.79
CA ILE A 38 1.87 0.27 -4.91
C ILE A 38 1.61 -0.48 -3.60
N GLY A 39 1.22 -1.75 -3.71
CA GLY A 39 0.88 -2.62 -2.59
C GLY A 39 2.06 -2.90 -1.67
N GLU A 40 3.27 -3.02 -2.22
CA GLU A 40 4.51 -3.17 -1.44
C GLU A 40 4.71 -2.00 -0.46
N GLN A 41 4.56 -0.76 -0.93
CA GLN A 41 4.73 0.43 -0.08
C GLN A 41 3.69 0.45 1.05
N ILE A 42 2.47 -0.03 0.77
CA ILE A 42 1.39 -0.15 1.75
C ILE A 42 1.70 -1.27 2.76
N ALA A 43 2.14 -2.43 2.29
CA ALA A 43 2.44 -3.59 3.11
C ALA A 43 3.59 -3.35 4.07
N VAL A 44 4.67 -2.70 3.60
CA VAL A 44 5.81 -2.29 4.43
C VAL A 44 5.36 -1.36 5.55
N LYS A 45 4.51 -0.37 5.24
CA LYS A 45 4.07 0.65 6.21
C LYS A 45 3.07 0.13 7.23
N LEU A 46 2.23 -0.82 6.83
CA LEU A 46 1.27 -1.52 7.71
C LEU A 46 1.89 -2.73 8.43
N HIS A 47 3.16 -3.06 8.16
CA HIS A 47 3.81 -4.27 8.65
C HIS A 47 3.01 -5.56 8.37
N CYS A 48 2.46 -5.67 7.16
CA CYS A 48 1.60 -6.79 6.77
C CYS A 48 2.10 -7.51 5.52
N VAL A 49 1.49 -8.65 5.23
CA VAL A 49 1.87 -9.51 4.10
C VAL A 49 1.29 -8.95 2.80
N LEU A 50 2.11 -8.93 1.74
CA LEU A 50 1.67 -8.65 0.37
C LEU A 50 1.34 -9.98 -0.33
N LYS A 51 0.18 -10.06 -0.97
CA LYS A 51 -0.28 -11.20 -1.77
C LYS A 51 -0.74 -10.83 -3.17
#